data_AF-A0A971FDZ3-F1
#
_entry.id   AF-A0A971FDZ3-F1
#
_cell.length_a   1.000
_cell.length_b   1.000
_cell.length_c   1.000
_cell.angle_alpha   90.00
_cell.angle_beta   90.00
_cell.angle_gamma   90.00
#
_symmetry.space_group_name_H-M   'P 1'
#
loop_
_entity.id
_entity.type
_entity.pdbx_description
1 polymer ?
#
loop_
_entity_poly.entity_id
_entity_poly.type
_entity_poly.pdbx_seq_one_letter_code
_entity_poly.pdbx_strand_id
1 'polypeptide(L)'
;MMILLWRISYLDSQDRAYKDRDLFLDTDTLDACTKAVIETAYELRDTGDRRGILKFRHLFHESQNVTADLCQLGQHPMTMSSFCIPDYFEDENGKELNSKEMAHILTGKPNAVMFPAGTPAYRIKLALAEKPPIQLDTIELTQAQLRLLGYFVRDLQEMVNSKFYKENPGTLSGNFPDKMLLETSVTDAEIRSFVTIFRRLYMEKEPCNFLKAVVMFGDALQGYPLAEYILGFGCEYKVELDRPPKFVPYVGADKIPFTRKQLLDVHIYTQYAHQPCPKRERQYSECLAVFGNSKPLLTWVFLNEMWASAIRIRNAGKHIEFVYEHYCRAHNLNPDVLTSLAADHPGIGQLETKQERQERILTEKATELAKNLWEEAGQPSCGPEQFIKTARQKLLDVMGWEDN
;
A
#
# COMPACT_ATOMS: atom_id res chain seq x y z
N MET A 1 -31.84 12.43 -9.18
CA MET A 1 -31.08 13.67 -9.05
C MET A 1 -30.04 13.57 -7.94
N MET A 2 -28.76 13.51 -8.33
CA MET A 2 -27.65 13.66 -7.40
C MET A 2 -26.90 14.96 -7.70
N ILE A 3 -26.67 15.76 -6.67
CA ILE A 3 -25.79 16.93 -6.73
C ILE A 3 -24.51 16.60 -5.98
N LEU A 4 -23.38 16.73 -6.67
CA LEU A 4 -22.06 16.61 -6.08
C LEU A 4 -21.48 17.99 -5.78
N LEU A 5 -21.15 18.22 -4.51
CA LEU A 5 -20.44 19.41 -4.03
C LEU A 5 -18.99 19.07 -3.74
N TRP A 6 -18.08 19.92 -4.21
CA TRP A 6 -16.66 19.75 -4.01
C TRP A 6 -16.01 21.08 -3.67
N ARG A 7 -15.53 21.20 -2.44
CA ARG A 7 -14.72 22.33 -2.01
C ARG A 7 -13.25 22.04 -2.25
N ILE A 8 -12.58 22.92 -2.98
CA ILE A 8 -11.16 22.84 -3.29
C ILE A 8 -10.47 24.05 -2.67
N SER A 9 -9.35 23.81 -2.00
CA SER A 9 -8.44 24.89 -1.65
C SER A 9 -7.49 25.15 -2.83
N TYR A 10 -7.51 26.37 -3.34
CA TYR A 10 -6.58 26.84 -4.36
C TYR A 10 -5.60 27.85 -3.78
N LEU A 11 -4.45 28.01 -4.42
CA LEU A 11 -3.40 28.94 -4.04
C LEU A 11 -3.34 30.07 -5.06
N ASP A 12 -3.70 31.28 -4.64
CA ASP A 12 -3.67 32.46 -5.50
C ASP A 12 -2.25 33.00 -5.62
N SER A 13 -1.73 33.04 -6.85
CA SER A 13 -0.36 33.47 -7.10
C SER A 13 -0.10 34.96 -6.85
N GLN A 14 -1.13 35.81 -6.89
CA GLN A 14 -1.01 37.27 -6.78
C GLN A 14 -0.80 37.70 -5.33
N ASP A 15 -1.56 37.12 -4.40
CA ASP A 15 -1.49 37.45 -2.97
C ASP A 15 -0.85 36.35 -2.10
N ARG A 16 -0.51 35.20 -2.70
CA ARG A 16 0.16 34.05 -2.07
C ARG A 16 -0.64 33.47 -0.90
N ALA A 17 -1.96 33.54 -0.97
CA ALA A 17 -2.85 33.03 0.04
C ALA A 17 -3.63 31.80 -0.44
N TYR A 18 -3.91 30.88 0.49
CA TYR A 18 -4.88 29.82 0.26
C TYR A 18 -6.29 30.42 0.29
N LYS A 19 -7.09 30.09 -0.72
CA LYS A 19 -8.49 30.44 -0.84
C LYS A 19 -9.28 29.19 -1.17
N ASP A 20 -10.59 29.24 -0.97
CA ASP A 20 -11.46 28.12 -1.30
C ASP A 20 -12.33 28.46 -2.50
N ARG A 21 -12.58 27.44 -3.31
CA ARG A 21 -13.54 27.42 -4.41
C ARG A 21 -14.54 26.32 -4.15
N ASP A 22 -15.81 26.67 -4.20
CA ASP A 22 -16.87 25.69 -4.13
C ASP A 22 -17.34 25.33 -5.54
N LEU A 23 -17.26 24.05 -5.85
CA LEU A 23 -17.70 23.48 -7.10
C LEU A 23 -18.97 22.66 -6.91
N PHE A 24 -19.80 22.61 -7.94
CA PHE A 24 -20.94 21.71 -7.99
C PHE A 24 -21.11 21.06 -9.36
N LEU A 25 -21.73 19.89 -9.35
CA LEU A 25 -22.15 19.17 -10.55
C LEU A 25 -23.55 18.59 -10.30
N ASP A 26 -24.49 18.93 -11.18
CA ASP A 26 -25.77 18.21 -11.29
C ASP A 26 -25.58 17.04 -12.25
N THR A 27 -25.67 15.81 -11.74
CA THR A 27 -25.43 14.63 -12.57
C THR A 27 -26.58 14.37 -13.56
N ASP A 28 -27.77 14.93 -13.33
CA ASP A 28 -28.93 14.78 -14.22
C ASP A 28 -28.81 15.64 -15.48
N THR A 29 -27.87 16.61 -15.54
CA THR A 29 -27.58 17.38 -16.77
C THR A 29 -26.64 16.64 -17.74
N LEU A 30 -26.11 15.48 -17.35
CA LEU A 30 -25.17 14.69 -18.14
C LEU A 30 -25.88 13.60 -18.96
N ASP A 31 -25.20 13.08 -19.98
CA ASP A 31 -25.67 11.86 -20.65
C ASP A 31 -25.60 10.63 -19.72
N ALA A 32 -26.39 9.61 -20.01
CA ALA A 32 -26.57 8.45 -19.14
C ALA A 32 -25.26 7.69 -18.83
N CYS A 33 -24.31 7.65 -19.78
CA CYS A 33 -23.03 6.97 -19.61
C CYS A 33 -22.12 7.79 -18.68
N THR A 34 -21.95 9.08 -18.98
CA THR A 34 -21.11 9.99 -18.18
C THR A 34 -21.64 10.12 -16.75
N LYS A 35 -22.97 10.22 -16.60
CA LYS A 35 -23.63 10.17 -15.30
C LYS A 35 -23.22 8.91 -14.52
N ALA A 36 -23.51 7.71 -15.04
CA ALA A 36 -23.26 6.46 -14.33
C ALA A 36 -21.80 6.30 -13.89
N VAL A 37 -20.84 6.71 -14.72
CA VAL A 37 -19.41 6.64 -14.40
C VAL A 37 -19.03 7.58 -13.26
N ILE A 38 -19.55 8.81 -13.23
CA ILE A 38 -19.25 9.78 -12.17
C ILE A 38 -19.88 9.36 -10.85
N GLU A 39 -21.13 8.89 -10.87
CA GLU A 39 -21.80 8.41 -9.66
C GLU A 39 -21.05 7.20 -9.08
N THR A 40 -20.61 6.28 -9.94
CA THR A 40 -19.77 5.14 -9.54
C THR A 40 -18.41 5.59 -8.98
N ALA A 41 -17.73 6.53 -9.62
CA ALA A 41 -16.45 7.06 -9.14
C ALA A 41 -16.59 7.75 -7.79
N TYR A 42 -17.70 8.46 -7.57
CA TYR A 42 -18.02 9.07 -6.28
C TYR A 42 -18.30 8.02 -5.20
N GLU A 43 -19.08 6.98 -5.49
CA GLU A 43 -19.41 5.91 -4.53
C GLU A 43 -18.19 5.06 -4.15
N LEU A 44 -17.29 4.79 -5.10
CA LEU A 44 -16.07 4.00 -4.89
C LEU A 44 -14.89 4.77 -4.30
N ARG A 45 -15.05 6.08 -4.02
CA ARG A 45 -13.95 6.96 -3.55
C ARG A 45 -13.29 6.47 -2.26
N ASP A 46 -14.04 5.77 -1.41
CA ASP A 46 -13.57 5.31 -0.10
C ASP A 46 -13.04 3.87 -0.13
N THR A 47 -13.13 3.17 -1.27
CA THR A 47 -12.77 1.75 -1.40
C THR A 47 -11.61 1.45 -2.35
N GLY A 48 -11.07 2.42 -3.11
CA GLY A 48 -9.88 2.13 -3.92
C GLY A 48 -9.28 3.25 -4.77
N ASP A 49 -10.09 4.12 -5.39
CA ASP A 49 -9.57 5.18 -6.27
C ASP A 49 -10.18 6.55 -5.94
N ARG A 50 -9.71 7.14 -4.83
CA ARG A 50 -10.15 8.48 -4.39
C ARG A 50 -9.85 9.58 -5.40
N ARG A 51 -8.87 9.39 -6.30
CA ARG A 51 -8.47 10.37 -7.33
C ARG A 51 -9.19 10.15 -8.67
N GLY A 52 -9.94 9.06 -8.84
CA GLY A 52 -10.65 8.74 -10.08
C GLY A 52 -11.60 9.84 -10.54
N ILE A 53 -12.24 10.54 -9.59
CA ILE A 53 -13.16 11.66 -9.87
C ILE A 53 -12.47 12.90 -10.48
N LEU A 54 -11.16 13.05 -10.33
CA LEU A 54 -10.39 14.17 -10.89
C LEU A 54 -10.46 14.21 -12.43
N LYS A 55 -10.65 13.06 -13.10
CA LYS A 55 -10.84 12.97 -14.56
C LYS A 55 -12.03 13.80 -15.04
N PHE A 56 -13.02 13.99 -14.17
CA PHE A 56 -14.27 14.69 -14.44
C PHE A 56 -14.29 16.12 -13.90
N ARG A 57 -13.16 16.64 -13.41
CA ARG A 57 -13.03 18.00 -12.86
C ARG A 57 -13.58 19.09 -13.78
N HIS A 58 -13.46 18.91 -15.09
CA HIS A 58 -13.92 19.85 -16.12
C HIS A 58 -15.45 19.95 -16.23
N LEU A 59 -16.20 18.99 -15.68
CA LEU A 59 -17.67 18.99 -15.67
C LEU A 59 -18.24 19.76 -14.48
N PHE A 60 -17.41 20.04 -13.47
CA PHE A 60 -17.83 20.80 -12.30
C PHE A 60 -17.85 22.30 -12.59
N HIS A 61 -18.93 22.96 -12.16
CA HIS A 61 -19.10 24.39 -12.27
C HIS A 61 -18.73 25.09 -10.97
N GLU A 62 -18.01 26.19 -11.06
CA GLU A 62 -17.70 27.04 -9.92
C GLU A 62 -18.92 27.86 -9.53
N SER A 63 -19.31 27.74 -8.26
CA SER A 63 -20.41 28.50 -7.71
C SER A 63 -19.89 29.74 -6.97
N GLN A 64 -20.41 30.91 -7.32
CA GLN A 64 -20.16 32.14 -6.57
C GLN A 64 -21.01 32.21 -5.29
N ASN A 65 -22.12 31.48 -5.24
CA ASN A 65 -23.00 31.39 -4.09
C ASN A 65 -23.75 30.05 -4.11
N VAL A 66 -23.10 29.03 -3.52
CA VAL A 66 -23.63 27.66 -3.48
C VAL A 66 -25.03 27.62 -2.89
N THR A 67 -25.31 28.44 -1.87
CA THR A 67 -26.64 28.49 -1.25
C THR A 67 -27.70 29.02 -2.21
N ALA A 68 -27.41 30.07 -2.98
CA ALA A 68 -28.35 30.61 -3.96
C ALA A 68 -28.58 29.64 -5.13
N ASP A 69 -27.53 28.98 -5.61
CA ASP A 69 -27.60 28.03 -6.72
C ASP A 69 -28.40 26.78 -6.32
N LEU A 70 -28.20 26.27 -5.09
CA LEU A 70 -28.98 25.16 -4.54
C LEU A 70 -30.45 25.50 -4.30
N CYS A 71 -30.76 26.74 -3.90
CA CYS A 71 -32.14 27.19 -3.73
C CYS A 71 -32.91 27.23 -5.07
N GLN A 72 -32.24 27.46 -6.20
CA GLN A 72 -32.86 27.41 -7.54
C GLN A 72 -33.18 25.97 -7.97
N LEU A 73 -32.39 24.99 -7.52
CA LEU A 73 -32.56 23.56 -7.84
C LEU A 73 -33.63 22.86 -6.98
N GLY A 74 -34.11 23.51 -5.91
CA GLY A 74 -35.00 23.00 -4.85
C GLY A 74 -36.40 22.49 -5.23
N GLN A 75 -36.72 22.25 -6.50
CA GLN A 75 -38.07 21.85 -6.94
C GLN A 75 -38.28 20.33 -7.10
N HIS A 76 -37.26 19.50 -6.84
CA HIS A 76 -37.32 18.04 -6.95
C HIS A 76 -36.69 17.32 -5.75
N PRO A 77 -37.05 16.04 -5.47
CA PRO A 77 -36.34 15.24 -4.48
C PRO A 77 -34.89 15.02 -4.92
N MET A 78 -33.92 15.54 -4.17
CA MET A 78 -32.49 15.50 -4.49
C MET A 78 -31.68 14.78 -3.42
N THR A 79 -30.69 14.01 -3.86
CA THR A 79 -29.61 13.51 -3.01
C THR A 79 -28.43 14.45 -3.14
N MET A 80 -28.06 15.13 -2.05
CA MET A 80 -26.88 16.00 -2.04
C MET A 80 -25.71 15.31 -1.36
N SER A 81 -24.55 15.38 -2.00
CA SER A 81 -23.36 14.63 -1.65
C SER A 81 -22.15 15.55 -1.72
N SER A 82 -21.28 15.54 -0.70
CA SER A 82 -20.07 16.38 -0.66
C SER A 82 -18.81 15.54 -0.47
N PHE A 83 -17.71 15.92 -1.12
CA PHE A 83 -16.43 15.26 -0.94
C PHE A 83 -15.24 16.24 -0.94
N CYS A 84 -14.08 15.74 -0.51
CA CYS A 84 -12.81 16.43 -0.60
C CYS A 84 -11.69 15.45 -0.99
N ILE A 85 -10.64 15.96 -1.64
CA ILE A 85 -9.44 15.22 -2.00
C ILE A 85 -8.26 15.91 -1.31
N PRO A 86 -7.77 15.38 -0.17
CA PRO A 86 -6.84 16.11 0.72
C PRO A 86 -5.48 16.47 0.11
N ASP A 87 -5.08 15.79 -0.96
CA ASP A 87 -3.80 15.94 -1.67
C ASP A 87 -3.93 16.66 -3.02
N TYR A 88 -5.07 17.29 -3.29
CA TYR A 88 -5.34 18.03 -4.52
C TYR A 88 -5.47 19.54 -4.26
N PHE A 89 -4.68 20.33 -4.98
CA PHE A 89 -4.65 21.79 -4.91
C PHE A 89 -4.63 22.38 -6.32
N GLU A 90 -5.23 23.55 -6.49
CA GLU A 90 -5.26 24.28 -7.77
C GLU A 90 -4.59 25.66 -7.64
N ASP A 91 -4.24 26.27 -8.78
CA ASP A 91 -3.99 27.70 -8.88
C ASP A 91 -5.29 28.49 -9.07
N GLU A 92 -5.21 29.82 -9.13
CA GLU A 92 -6.35 30.69 -9.39
C GLU A 92 -7.11 30.38 -10.69
N ASN A 93 -6.46 29.71 -11.65
CA ASN A 93 -7.03 29.34 -12.96
C ASN A 93 -7.58 27.91 -12.99
N GLY A 94 -7.54 27.17 -11.89
CA GLY A 94 -8.00 25.78 -11.80
C GLY A 94 -7.01 24.74 -12.32
N LYS A 95 -5.74 25.10 -12.51
CA LYS A 95 -4.68 24.15 -12.86
C LYS A 95 -4.18 23.46 -11.58
N GLU A 96 -4.09 22.13 -11.60
CA GLU A 96 -3.51 21.37 -10.49
C GLU A 96 -2.06 21.81 -10.20
N LEU A 97 -1.77 22.07 -8.93
CA LEU A 97 -0.45 22.46 -8.45
C LEU A 97 0.24 21.29 -7.75
N ASN A 98 1.48 21.01 -8.14
CA ASN A 98 2.35 20.14 -7.35
C ASN A 98 3.06 20.91 -6.22
N SER A 99 3.68 20.19 -5.28
CA SER A 99 4.35 20.79 -4.11
C SER A 99 5.46 21.77 -4.44
N LYS A 100 6.13 21.63 -5.60
CA LYS A 100 7.19 22.55 -6.04
C LYS A 100 6.60 23.86 -6.57
N GLU A 101 5.52 23.78 -7.34
CA GLU A 101 4.81 24.96 -7.83
C GLU A 101 4.19 25.74 -6.65
N MET A 102 3.56 25.05 -5.69
CA MET A 102 3.06 25.68 -4.46
C MET A 102 4.19 26.37 -3.67
N ALA A 103 5.34 25.71 -3.49
CA ALA A 103 6.48 26.29 -2.80
C ALA A 103 6.98 27.56 -3.50
N HIS A 104 7.06 27.52 -4.83
CA HIS A 104 7.47 28.67 -5.63
C HIS A 104 6.53 29.86 -5.44
N ILE A 105 5.23 29.64 -5.53
CA ILE A 105 4.20 30.67 -5.35
C ILE A 105 4.28 31.28 -3.94
N LEU A 106 4.26 30.44 -2.90
CA LEU A 106 4.24 30.87 -1.51
C LEU A 106 5.48 31.69 -1.13
N THR A 107 6.67 31.26 -1.57
CA THR A 107 7.92 31.89 -1.11
C THR A 107 8.52 32.87 -2.11
N GLY A 108 8.05 32.87 -3.37
CA GLY A 108 8.68 33.59 -4.48
C GLY A 108 10.09 33.11 -4.84
N LYS A 109 10.49 31.91 -4.39
CA LYS A 109 11.84 31.38 -4.62
C LYS A 109 11.76 30.18 -5.57
N PRO A 110 12.47 30.18 -6.71
CA PRO A 110 12.40 29.08 -7.69
C PRO A 110 12.93 27.74 -7.15
N ASN A 111 13.77 27.80 -6.11
CA ASN A 111 14.40 26.64 -5.49
C ASN A 111 13.77 26.27 -4.13
N ALA A 112 12.62 26.85 -3.77
CA ALA A 112 11.93 26.45 -2.56
C ALA A 112 11.36 25.03 -2.69
N VAL A 113 11.46 24.27 -1.60
CA VAL A 113 10.89 22.93 -1.48
C VAL A 113 10.00 22.93 -0.25
N MET A 114 8.74 22.56 -0.44
CA MET A 114 7.77 22.41 0.64
C MET A 114 7.81 20.97 1.17
N PHE A 115 7.92 20.82 2.48
CA PHE A 115 7.81 19.54 3.17
C PHE A 115 6.54 19.55 4.04
N PRO A 116 5.66 18.54 3.93
CA PRO A 116 4.50 18.42 4.81
C PRO A 116 4.90 18.42 6.29
N ALA A 117 4.01 18.93 7.15
CA ALA A 117 4.20 18.84 8.60
C ALA A 117 4.40 17.38 9.02
N GLY A 118 5.37 17.14 9.90
CA GLY A 118 5.75 15.79 10.34
C GLY A 118 6.66 15.03 9.37
N THR A 119 7.14 15.65 8.28
CA THR A 119 8.17 15.03 7.42
C THR A 119 9.44 14.77 8.24
N PRO A 120 9.95 13.52 8.29
CA PRO A 120 11.13 13.19 9.07
C PRO A 120 12.39 13.89 8.56
N ALA A 121 13.26 14.30 9.48
CA ALA A 121 14.47 15.06 9.16
C ALA A 121 15.39 14.36 8.14
N TYR A 122 15.54 13.03 8.23
CA TYR A 122 16.37 12.28 7.28
C TYR A 122 15.81 12.28 5.84
N ARG A 123 14.48 12.42 5.67
CA ARG A 123 13.86 12.57 4.35
C ARG A 123 14.10 13.97 3.78
N ILE A 124 14.00 14.99 4.63
CA ILE A 124 14.32 16.37 4.27
C ILE A 124 15.78 16.46 3.82
N LYS A 125 16.71 15.92 4.62
CA LYS A 125 18.13 15.88 4.27
C LYS A 125 18.38 15.18 2.93
N LEU A 126 17.83 13.99 2.70
CA LEU A 126 17.99 13.30 1.42
C LEU A 126 17.42 14.11 0.25
N ALA A 127 16.29 14.77 0.44
CA ALA A 127 15.67 15.59 -0.60
C ALA A 127 16.53 16.82 -0.96
N LEU A 128 17.21 17.42 0.02
CA LEU A 128 18.02 18.62 -0.14
C LEU A 128 19.50 18.34 -0.46
N ALA A 129 19.99 17.13 -0.22
CA ALA A 129 21.39 16.79 -0.41
C ALA A 129 21.79 16.80 -1.89
N GLU A 130 23.05 17.17 -2.15
CA GLU A 130 23.71 16.82 -3.40
C GLU A 130 23.80 15.29 -3.50
N LYS A 131 23.50 14.73 -4.68
CA LYS A 131 23.42 13.29 -4.91
C LYS A 131 24.51 12.86 -5.91
N PRO A 132 25.78 12.86 -5.50
CA PRO A 132 26.83 12.34 -6.36
C PRO A 132 26.57 10.86 -6.66
N PRO A 133 27.01 10.35 -7.83
CA PRO A 133 26.99 8.93 -8.11
C PRO A 133 27.69 8.13 -7.00
N ILE A 134 27.09 7.03 -6.57
CA ILE A 134 27.73 6.13 -5.60
C ILE A 134 28.87 5.40 -6.31
N GLN A 135 30.10 5.61 -5.85
CA GLN A 135 31.29 4.98 -6.41
C GLN A 135 31.45 3.56 -5.83
N LEU A 136 30.76 2.59 -6.42
CA LEU A 136 30.67 1.22 -5.92
C LEU A 136 32.03 0.51 -5.82
N ASP A 137 32.99 0.87 -6.66
CA ASP A 137 34.36 0.31 -6.66
C ASP A 137 35.15 0.70 -5.41
N THR A 138 34.75 1.79 -4.74
CA THR A 138 35.40 2.29 -3.51
C THR A 138 34.84 1.68 -2.23
N ILE A 139 33.76 0.90 -2.34
CA ILE A 139 33.11 0.27 -1.20
C ILE A 139 33.71 -1.12 -0.98
N GLU A 140 34.20 -1.38 0.23
CA GLU A 140 34.72 -2.68 0.60
C GLU A 140 33.72 -3.42 1.50
N LEU A 141 33.19 -4.54 1.01
CA LEU A 141 32.35 -5.45 1.78
C LEU A 141 33.10 -6.76 2.03
N THR A 142 33.13 -7.20 3.28
CA THR A 142 33.66 -8.53 3.64
C THR A 142 32.76 -9.63 3.06
N GLN A 143 33.35 -10.82 2.86
CA GLN A 143 32.59 -12.01 2.43
C GLN A 143 31.41 -12.35 3.35
N ALA A 144 31.53 -12.07 4.66
CA ALA A 144 30.43 -12.26 5.60
C ALA A 144 29.29 -11.25 5.35
N GLN A 145 29.62 -9.98 5.15
CA GLN A 145 28.63 -8.94 4.83
C GLN A 145 27.92 -9.21 3.51
N LEU A 146 28.68 -9.60 2.46
CA LEU A 146 28.10 -9.97 1.17
C LEU A 146 27.09 -11.10 1.29
N ARG A 147 27.42 -12.17 2.02
CA ARG A 147 26.47 -13.27 2.26
C ARG A 147 25.22 -12.80 2.99
N LEU A 148 25.38 -12.02 4.06
CA LEU A 148 24.24 -11.54 4.86
C LEU A 148 23.31 -10.62 4.05
N LEU A 149 23.88 -9.72 3.23
CA LEU A 149 23.10 -8.90 2.30
C LEU A 149 22.41 -9.74 1.24
N GLY A 150 23.10 -10.74 0.67
CA GLY A 150 22.49 -11.68 -0.27
C GLY A 150 21.30 -12.43 0.33
N TYR A 151 21.43 -12.93 1.56
CA TYR A 151 20.31 -13.58 2.27
C TYR A 151 19.15 -12.62 2.53
N PHE A 152 19.45 -11.38 2.96
CA PHE A 152 18.44 -10.37 3.17
C PHE A 152 17.70 -10.02 1.87
N VAL A 153 18.43 -9.82 0.76
CA VAL A 153 17.85 -9.48 -0.55
C VAL A 153 16.97 -10.62 -1.06
N ARG A 154 17.43 -11.88 -0.98
CA ARG A 154 16.60 -13.04 -1.34
C ARG A 154 15.32 -13.09 -0.50
N ASP A 155 15.43 -13.02 0.83
CA ASP A 155 14.26 -13.08 1.72
C ASP A 155 13.30 -11.90 1.46
N LEU A 156 13.82 -10.71 1.16
CA LEU A 156 13.03 -9.55 0.78
C LEU A 156 12.27 -9.81 -0.52
N GLN A 157 12.93 -10.32 -1.56
CA GLN A 157 12.31 -10.63 -2.85
C GLN A 157 11.22 -11.69 -2.70
N GLU A 158 11.47 -12.77 -1.97
CA GLU A 158 10.49 -13.81 -1.69
C GLU A 158 9.28 -13.25 -0.91
N MET A 159 9.51 -12.41 0.10
CA MET A 159 8.43 -11.75 0.84
C MET A 159 7.55 -10.90 -0.08
N VAL A 160 8.16 -10.07 -0.94
CA VAL A 160 7.44 -9.16 -1.86
C VAL A 160 6.71 -9.93 -2.97
N ASN A 161 7.25 -11.07 -3.38
CA ASN A 161 6.68 -11.90 -4.42
C ASN A 161 5.58 -12.85 -3.92
N SER A 162 5.51 -13.07 -2.60
CA SER A 162 4.45 -13.88 -1.98
C SER A 162 3.04 -13.37 -2.31
N LYS A 163 2.08 -14.30 -2.35
CA LYS A 163 0.68 -13.96 -2.63
C LYS A 163 0.07 -13.11 -1.52
N PHE A 164 0.33 -13.44 -0.25
CA PHE A 164 -0.16 -12.65 0.89
C PHE A 164 0.29 -11.18 0.83
N TYR A 165 1.53 -10.91 0.43
CA TYR A 165 2.00 -9.52 0.29
C TYR A 165 1.22 -8.77 -0.79
N LYS A 166 0.89 -9.43 -1.91
CA LYS A 166 0.21 -8.84 -3.07
C LYS A 166 -1.30 -8.66 -2.84
N GLU A 167 -1.95 -9.64 -2.22
CA GLU A 167 -3.40 -9.74 -2.10
C GLU A 167 -3.97 -9.16 -0.80
N ASN A 168 -3.12 -8.64 0.10
CA ASN A 168 -3.44 -8.00 1.39
C ASN A 168 -3.97 -8.97 2.50
N PRO A 169 -4.07 -8.51 3.76
CA PRO A 169 -4.49 -9.32 4.93
C PRO A 169 -5.92 -9.87 4.91
N GLY A 170 -6.76 -9.46 3.97
CA GLY A 170 -8.19 -9.80 3.94
C GLY A 170 -9.10 -8.81 4.68
N THR A 171 -10.38 -9.10 4.66
CA THR A 171 -11.46 -8.29 5.23
C THR A 171 -12.02 -8.92 6.50
N LEU A 172 -12.47 -8.07 7.42
CA LEU A 172 -13.16 -8.49 8.62
C LEU A 172 -14.65 -8.11 8.50
N SER A 173 -15.54 -9.09 8.60
CA SER A 173 -16.99 -8.92 8.49
C SER A 173 -17.71 -9.40 9.77
N GLY A 174 -18.94 -8.94 9.96
CA GLY A 174 -19.82 -9.39 11.04
C GLY A 174 -19.87 -8.50 12.29
N ASN A 175 -20.46 -9.03 13.37
CA ASN A 175 -20.79 -8.26 14.57
C ASN A 175 -19.80 -8.55 15.71
N PHE A 176 -19.11 -7.52 16.18
CA PHE A 176 -18.26 -7.60 17.36
C PHE A 176 -19.09 -7.74 18.65
N PRO A 177 -18.69 -8.59 19.61
CA PRO A 177 -17.54 -9.51 19.60
C PRO A 177 -17.82 -10.91 19.04
N ASP A 178 -19.09 -11.32 18.94
CA ASP A 178 -19.48 -12.74 18.88
C ASP A 178 -19.51 -13.38 17.48
N LYS A 179 -19.62 -12.59 16.41
CA LYS A 179 -19.80 -13.09 15.03
C LYS A 179 -18.83 -12.43 14.04
N MET A 180 -17.58 -12.26 14.44
CA MET A 180 -16.55 -11.79 13.51
C MET A 180 -16.08 -12.92 12.60
N LEU A 181 -15.98 -12.64 11.31
CA LEU A 181 -15.46 -13.54 10.28
C LEU A 181 -14.30 -12.85 9.57
N LEU A 182 -13.22 -13.60 9.40
CA LEU A 182 -12.06 -13.18 8.62
C LEU A 182 -12.15 -13.84 7.26
N GLU A 183 -12.25 -13.03 6.21
CA GLU A 183 -12.26 -13.47 4.81
C GLU A 183 -10.96 -13.02 4.15
N THR A 184 -10.28 -13.94 3.46
CA THR A 184 -9.05 -13.62 2.74
C THR A 184 -8.96 -14.46 1.46
N SER A 185 -8.38 -13.90 0.42
CA SER A 185 -8.15 -14.56 -0.88
C SER A 185 -6.94 -15.49 -0.88
N VAL A 186 -6.19 -15.54 0.23
CA VAL A 186 -5.02 -16.40 0.39
C VAL A 186 -5.28 -17.55 1.35
N THR A 187 -4.63 -18.67 1.09
CA THR A 187 -4.73 -19.89 1.89
C THR A 187 -3.88 -19.80 3.16
N ASP A 188 -4.19 -20.63 4.16
CA ASP A 188 -3.37 -20.77 5.37
C ASP A 188 -1.91 -21.13 5.07
N ALA A 189 -1.66 -21.92 4.03
CA ALA A 189 -0.32 -22.30 3.62
C ALA A 189 0.48 -21.08 3.11
N GLU A 190 -0.16 -20.22 2.31
CA GLU A 190 0.42 -18.97 1.79
C GLU A 190 0.69 -17.98 2.93
N ILE A 191 -0.20 -17.90 3.94
CA ILE A 191 0.01 -17.09 5.15
C ILE A 191 1.21 -17.62 5.95
N ARG A 192 1.27 -18.94 6.23
CA ARG A 192 2.37 -19.55 6.99
C ARG A 192 3.74 -19.34 6.32
N SER A 193 3.77 -19.46 5.00
CA SER A 193 4.93 -19.18 4.17
C SER A 193 5.39 -17.73 4.30
N PHE A 194 4.47 -16.77 4.15
CA PHE A 194 4.79 -15.36 4.34
C PHE A 194 5.32 -15.07 5.74
N VAL A 195 4.67 -15.60 6.79
CA VAL A 195 5.10 -15.44 8.18
C VAL A 195 6.52 -15.98 8.38
N THR A 196 6.87 -17.08 7.71
CA THR A 196 8.20 -17.71 7.81
C THR A 196 9.28 -16.80 7.24
N ILE A 197 9.06 -16.23 6.06
CA ILE A 197 9.99 -15.27 5.44
C ILE A 197 10.04 -13.98 6.26
N PHE A 198 8.87 -13.42 6.63
CA PHE A 198 8.77 -12.21 7.44
C PHE A 198 9.54 -12.37 8.75
N ARG A 199 9.40 -13.51 9.44
CA ARG A 199 10.13 -13.80 10.68
C ARG A 199 11.64 -13.65 10.50
N ARG A 200 12.22 -14.13 9.40
CA ARG A 200 13.67 -14.01 9.11
C ARG A 200 14.11 -12.56 8.96
N LEU A 201 13.27 -11.74 8.32
CA LEU A 201 13.50 -10.31 8.14
C LEU A 201 13.19 -9.48 9.40
N TYR A 202 12.36 -10.00 10.31
CA TYR A 202 11.84 -9.29 11.47
C TYR A 202 12.59 -9.57 12.77
N MET A 203 12.84 -10.85 13.08
CA MET A 203 13.29 -11.28 14.40
C MET A 203 14.74 -10.88 14.66
N GLU A 204 14.99 -10.31 15.83
CA GLU A 204 16.31 -9.78 16.21
C GLU A 204 17.42 -10.84 16.21
N LYS A 205 17.08 -12.08 16.58
CA LYS A 205 18.01 -13.21 16.60
C LYS A 205 18.40 -13.70 15.21
N GLU A 206 17.58 -13.41 14.19
CA GLU A 206 17.87 -13.86 12.83
C GLU A 206 19.06 -13.04 12.26
N PRO A 207 20.02 -13.70 11.60
CA PRO A 207 21.27 -13.05 11.19
C PRO A 207 21.06 -11.99 10.10
N CYS A 208 20.07 -12.18 9.24
CA CYS A 208 19.82 -11.34 8.05
C CYS A 208 18.57 -10.48 8.20
N ASN A 209 18.23 -10.09 9.43
CA ASN A 209 17.05 -9.25 9.66
C ASN A 209 17.25 -7.82 9.14
N PHE A 210 16.13 -7.13 8.93
CA PHE A 210 16.08 -5.78 8.37
C PHE A 210 16.93 -4.76 9.12
N LEU A 211 16.88 -4.74 10.45
CA LEU A 211 17.64 -3.77 11.24
C LEU A 211 19.16 -3.99 11.13
N LYS A 212 19.60 -5.25 11.05
CA LYS A 212 21.02 -5.57 10.82
C LYS A 212 21.45 -5.17 9.40
N ALA A 213 20.61 -5.41 8.40
CA ALA A 213 20.87 -4.99 7.02
C ALA A 213 20.95 -3.46 6.90
N VAL A 214 20.08 -2.72 7.59
CA VAL A 214 20.11 -1.25 7.65
C VAL A 214 21.42 -0.73 8.22
N VAL A 215 21.89 -1.28 9.34
CA VAL A 215 23.16 -0.87 9.95
C VAL A 215 24.33 -1.16 9.02
N MET A 216 24.40 -2.39 8.50
CA MET A 216 25.46 -2.81 7.58
C MET A 216 25.51 -1.95 6.31
N PHE A 217 24.34 -1.63 5.74
CA PHE A 217 24.22 -0.75 4.58
C PHE A 217 24.64 0.68 4.91
N GLY A 218 24.22 1.20 6.07
CA GLY A 218 24.58 2.54 6.54
C GLY A 218 26.09 2.71 6.72
N ASP A 219 26.74 1.70 7.30
CA ASP A 219 28.19 1.68 7.48
C ASP A 219 28.92 1.60 6.13
N ALA A 220 28.45 0.74 5.20
CA ALA A 220 29.06 0.57 3.89
C ALA A 220 28.95 1.81 2.99
N LEU A 221 27.89 2.61 3.15
CA LEU A 221 27.65 3.84 2.39
C LEU A 221 27.90 5.11 3.20
N GLN A 222 28.73 5.03 4.24
CA GLN A 222 29.05 6.20 5.06
C GLN A 222 29.51 7.38 4.17
N GLY A 223 28.92 8.56 4.40
CA GLY A 223 29.18 9.77 3.62
C GLY A 223 28.22 9.98 2.44
N TYR A 224 27.45 8.97 2.03
CA TYR A 224 26.38 9.16 1.05
C TYR A 224 25.04 9.51 1.73
N PRO A 225 24.25 10.47 1.19
CA PRO A 225 22.94 10.83 1.75
C PRO A 225 21.96 9.65 1.89
N LEU A 226 22.11 8.64 1.02
CA LEU A 226 21.29 7.43 1.07
C LEU A 226 21.51 6.63 2.36
N ALA A 227 22.72 6.63 2.93
CA ALA A 227 23.00 5.95 4.19
C ALA A 227 22.20 6.57 5.35
N GLU A 228 22.24 7.90 5.50
CA GLU A 228 21.44 8.61 6.51
C GLU A 228 19.95 8.34 6.36
N TYR A 229 19.45 8.28 5.13
CA TYR A 229 18.06 7.97 4.86
C TYR A 229 17.66 6.57 5.34
N ILE A 230 18.46 5.54 5.02
CA ILE A 230 18.19 4.16 5.40
C ILE A 230 18.33 3.95 6.92
N LEU A 231 19.35 4.54 7.54
CA LEU A 231 19.52 4.53 9.00
C LEU A 231 18.34 5.20 9.70
N GLY A 232 17.93 6.39 9.23
CA GLY A 232 16.76 7.11 9.75
C GLY A 232 15.48 6.29 9.64
N PHE A 233 15.27 5.63 8.52
CA PHE A 233 14.12 4.73 8.31
C PHE A 233 14.15 3.53 9.27
N GLY A 234 15.32 2.93 9.51
CA GLY A 234 15.48 1.84 10.49
C GLY A 234 15.14 2.27 11.92
N CYS A 235 15.55 3.48 12.31
CA CYS A 235 15.19 4.08 13.59
C CYS A 235 13.67 4.25 13.73
N GLU A 236 12.99 4.79 12.72
CA GLU A 236 11.52 4.92 12.74
C GLU A 236 10.83 3.57 12.81
N TYR A 237 11.30 2.58 12.05
CA TYR A 237 10.77 1.23 12.08
C TYR A 237 10.85 0.64 13.49
N LYS A 238 11.98 0.80 14.18
CA LYS A 238 12.15 0.36 15.56
C LYS A 238 11.18 1.07 16.52
N VAL A 239 11.09 2.40 16.44
CA VAL A 239 10.15 3.19 17.27
C VAL A 239 8.70 2.77 17.03
N GLU A 240 8.34 2.47 15.78
CA GLU A 240 7.00 2.03 15.44
C GLU A 240 6.68 0.64 15.98
N LEU A 241 7.64 -0.29 16.03
CA LEU A 241 7.42 -1.58 16.68
C LEU A 241 7.09 -1.45 18.18
N ASP A 242 7.59 -0.39 18.83
CA ASP A 242 7.34 -0.11 20.25
C ASP A 242 6.04 0.68 20.49
N ARG A 243 5.32 1.10 19.44
CA ARG A 243 4.00 1.74 19.55
C ARG A 243 2.88 0.69 19.58
N PRO A 244 1.70 1.02 20.14
CA PRO A 244 0.50 0.20 19.98
C PRO A 244 0.15 -0.03 18.50
N PRO A 245 -0.57 -1.13 18.17
CA PRO A 245 -1.21 -1.31 16.87
C PRO A 245 -2.00 -0.06 16.47
N LYS A 246 -1.83 0.38 15.22
CA LYS A 246 -2.45 1.61 14.71
C LYS A 246 -3.91 1.40 14.33
N PHE A 247 -4.22 0.23 13.79
CA PHE A 247 -5.55 -0.06 13.28
C PHE A 247 -6.20 -1.17 14.08
N VAL A 248 -6.96 -0.75 15.10
CA VAL A 248 -7.73 -1.61 16.00
C VAL A 248 -9.19 -1.15 16.02
N PRO A 249 -9.96 -1.50 14.97
CA PRO A 249 -11.39 -1.20 14.98
C PRO A 249 -12.04 -1.83 16.22
N TYR A 250 -13.14 -1.23 16.68
CA TYR A 250 -13.94 -1.64 17.85
C TYR A 250 -13.33 -1.41 19.24
N VAL A 251 -12.01 -1.56 19.40
CA VAL A 251 -11.36 -1.42 20.72
C VAL A 251 -10.85 0.00 20.96
N GLY A 252 -10.31 0.66 19.92
CA GLY A 252 -9.64 1.95 20.04
C GLY A 252 -8.17 1.79 20.45
N ALA A 253 -7.28 2.56 19.80
CA ALA A 253 -5.83 2.43 19.97
C ALA A 253 -5.34 2.79 21.38
N ASP A 254 -6.05 3.68 22.07
CA ASP A 254 -5.79 4.12 23.45
C ASP A 254 -5.96 3.01 24.50
N LYS A 255 -6.73 1.97 24.17
CA LYS A 255 -7.04 0.87 25.09
C LYS A 255 -6.14 -0.35 24.92
N ILE A 256 -5.18 -0.32 23.99
CA ILE A 256 -4.30 -1.46 23.72
C ILE A 256 -3.07 -1.39 24.65
N PRO A 257 -2.93 -2.33 25.62
CA PRO A 257 -1.88 -2.27 26.64
C PRO A 257 -0.55 -2.88 26.17
N PHE A 258 -0.44 -3.27 24.90
CA PHE A 258 0.73 -3.95 24.35
C PHE A 258 1.22 -3.28 23.06
N THR A 259 2.50 -3.49 22.75
CA THR A 259 3.13 -2.93 21.55
C THR A 259 2.84 -3.81 20.33
N ARG A 260 3.03 -3.24 19.14
CA ARG A 260 3.05 -3.97 17.86
C ARG A 260 4.05 -5.12 17.92
N LYS A 261 5.24 -4.90 18.48
CA LYS A 261 6.26 -5.93 18.67
C LYS A 261 5.72 -7.10 19.48
N GLN A 262 5.06 -6.83 20.61
CA GLN A 262 4.47 -7.88 21.44
C GLN A 262 3.40 -8.67 20.67
N LEU A 263 2.51 -8.00 19.94
CA LEU A 263 1.48 -8.66 19.13
C LEU A 263 2.09 -9.61 18.08
N LEU A 264 3.08 -9.13 17.33
CA LEU A 264 3.78 -9.92 16.30
C LEU A 264 4.50 -11.12 16.91
N ASP A 265 5.28 -10.89 17.98
CA ASP A 265 6.02 -11.94 18.69
C ASP A 265 5.08 -13.06 19.17
N VAL A 266 4.01 -12.73 19.88
CA VAL A 266 3.14 -13.76 20.47
C VAL A 266 2.45 -14.60 19.40
N HIS A 267 2.01 -14.00 18.29
CA HIS A 267 1.42 -14.76 17.18
C HIS A 267 2.44 -15.67 16.50
N ILE A 268 3.62 -15.13 16.15
CA ILE A 268 4.66 -15.91 15.50
C ILE A 268 5.06 -17.10 16.39
N TYR A 269 5.30 -16.87 17.68
CA TYR A 269 5.74 -17.95 18.59
C TYR A 269 4.67 -18.98 18.91
N THR A 270 3.39 -18.58 19.02
CA THR A 270 2.31 -19.51 19.43
C THR A 270 1.63 -20.20 18.24
N GLN A 271 1.44 -19.51 17.11
CA GLN A 271 0.64 -20.01 15.99
C GLN A 271 1.49 -20.58 14.83
N TYR A 272 2.76 -20.15 14.72
CA TYR A 272 3.58 -20.45 13.52
C TYR A 272 4.92 -21.14 13.81
N ALA A 273 5.64 -20.76 14.87
CA ALA A 273 6.96 -21.34 15.17
C ALA A 273 6.89 -22.66 15.98
N HIS A 274 5.72 -23.01 16.52
CA HIS A 274 5.46 -24.22 17.32
C HIS A 274 6.53 -24.53 18.38
N GLN A 275 6.97 -23.50 19.14
CA GLN A 275 7.85 -23.69 20.29
C GLN A 275 7.03 -23.51 21.58
N PRO A 276 6.82 -24.56 22.39
CA PRO A 276 6.03 -24.45 23.62
C PRO A 276 6.71 -23.45 24.56
N CYS A 277 6.00 -22.37 24.87
CA CYS A 277 6.48 -21.32 25.76
C CYS A 277 5.30 -20.78 26.59
N PRO A 278 5.16 -21.23 27.85
CA PRO A 278 4.03 -20.84 28.72
C PRO A 278 3.88 -19.32 28.88
N LYS A 279 5.02 -18.60 28.87
CA LYS A 279 5.03 -17.13 28.90
C LYS A 279 4.36 -16.54 27.65
N ARG A 280 4.68 -17.04 26.46
CA ARG A 280 4.12 -16.53 25.20
C ARG A 280 2.65 -16.92 25.04
N GLU A 281 2.25 -18.09 25.51
CA GLU A 281 0.85 -18.51 25.57
C GLU A 281 0.03 -17.59 26.47
N ARG A 282 0.53 -17.29 27.68
CA ARG A 282 -0.11 -16.31 28.57
C ARG A 282 -0.25 -14.94 27.91
N GLN A 283 0.82 -14.41 27.31
CA GLN A 283 0.78 -13.12 26.62
C GLN A 283 -0.20 -13.14 25.43
N TYR A 284 -0.31 -14.25 24.71
CA TYR A 284 -1.30 -14.42 23.64
C TYR A 284 -2.72 -14.35 24.20
N SER A 285 -3.01 -15.06 25.31
CA SER A 285 -4.31 -14.99 25.99
C SER A 285 -4.63 -13.58 26.50
N GLU A 286 -3.64 -12.85 27.02
CA GLU A 286 -3.78 -11.45 27.44
C GLU A 286 -4.14 -10.55 26.24
N CYS A 287 -3.49 -10.72 25.09
CA CYS A 287 -3.87 -10.01 23.86
C CYS A 287 -5.29 -10.38 23.40
N LEU A 288 -5.64 -11.66 23.43
CA LEU A 288 -6.95 -12.17 23.00
C LEU A 288 -8.10 -11.62 23.86
N ALA A 289 -7.89 -11.48 25.16
CA ALA A 289 -8.88 -10.91 26.08
C ALA A 289 -9.22 -9.44 25.74
N VAL A 290 -8.24 -8.65 25.30
CA VAL A 290 -8.46 -7.25 24.87
C VAL A 290 -9.43 -7.15 23.69
N PHE A 291 -9.47 -8.17 22.84
CA PHE A 291 -10.40 -8.25 21.70
C PHE A 291 -11.66 -9.07 22.01
N GLY A 292 -12.10 -9.10 23.27
CA GLY A 292 -13.34 -9.80 23.67
C GLY A 292 -13.28 -11.31 23.41
N ASN A 293 -12.09 -11.89 23.42
CA ASN A 293 -11.82 -13.29 23.05
C ASN A 293 -12.13 -13.65 21.58
N SER A 294 -12.26 -12.65 20.70
CA SER A 294 -12.48 -12.86 19.27
C SER A 294 -11.17 -13.21 18.56
N LYS A 295 -10.95 -14.51 18.30
CA LYS A 295 -9.78 -14.99 17.54
C LYS A 295 -9.70 -14.38 16.13
N PRO A 296 -10.79 -14.32 15.33
CA PRO A 296 -10.74 -13.74 13.98
C PRO A 296 -10.27 -12.28 13.99
N LEU A 297 -10.76 -11.47 14.94
CA LEU A 297 -10.35 -10.08 15.08
C LEU A 297 -8.87 -9.96 15.47
N LEU A 298 -8.41 -10.70 16.48
CA LEU A 298 -7.01 -10.68 16.89
C LEU A 298 -6.07 -11.11 15.74
N THR A 299 -6.42 -12.18 15.03
CA THR A 299 -5.66 -12.67 13.87
C THR A 299 -5.62 -11.60 12.77
N TRP A 300 -6.75 -10.97 12.44
CA TRP A 300 -6.78 -9.94 11.42
C TRP A 300 -5.93 -8.71 11.79
N VAL A 301 -5.95 -8.26 13.05
CA VAL A 301 -5.05 -7.19 13.53
C VAL A 301 -3.59 -7.62 13.40
N PHE A 302 -3.24 -8.85 13.78
CA PHE A 302 -1.89 -9.39 13.59
C PHE A 302 -1.46 -9.37 12.12
N LEU A 303 -2.31 -9.87 11.21
CA LEU A 303 -2.01 -9.93 9.78
C LEU A 303 -1.81 -8.52 9.18
N ASN A 304 -2.63 -7.54 9.59
CA ASN A 304 -2.50 -6.15 9.16
C ASN A 304 -1.21 -5.50 9.67
N GLU A 305 -0.88 -5.66 10.94
CA GLU A 305 0.33 -5.07 11.51
C GLU A 305 1.60 -5.74 10.95
N MET A 306 1.55 -7.04 10.65
CA MET A 306 2.62 -7.77 9.98
C MET A 306 2.81 -7.26 8.55
N TRP A 307 1.73 -7.14 7.77
CA TRP A 307 1.76 -6.64 6.39
C TRP A 307 2.25 -5.19 6.32
N ALA A 308 1.77 -4.32 7.22
CA ALA A 308 2.25 -2.95 7.34
C ALA A 308 3.75 -2.88 7.69
N SER A 309 4.23 -3.78 8.56
CA SER A 309 5.65 -3.91 8.89
C SER A 309 6.46 -4.39 7.68
N ALA A 310 5.95 -5.36 6.92
CA ALA A 310 6.57 -5.85 5.70
C ALA A 310 6.70 -4.76 4.62
N ILE A 311 5.68 -3.92 4.45
CA ILE A 311 5.75 -2.75 3.55
C ILE A 311 6.87 -1.81 3.96
N ARG A 312 7.03 -1.55 5.26
CA ARG A 312 8.12 -0.70 5.76
C ARG A 312 9.48 -1.31 5.46
N ILE A 313 9.67 -2.61 5.76
CA ILE A 313 10.90 -3.35 5.41
C ILE A 313 11.18 -3.22 3.92
N ARG A 314 10.18 -3.42 3.06
CA ARG A 314 10.28 -3.32 1.60
C ARG A 314 10.66 -1.92 1.11
N ASN A 315 10.10 -0.87 1.70
CA ASN A 315 10.37 0.51 1.25
C ASN A 315 11.83 0.92 1.44
N ALA A 316 12.47 0.52 2.54
CA ALA A 316 13.91 0.72 2.71
C ALA A 316 14.74 -0.37 2.01
N GLY A 317 14.30 -1.63 2.10
CA GLY A 317 14.99 -2.80 1.56
C GLY A 317 15.24 -2.72 0.06
N LYS A 318 14.33 -2.11 -0.71
CA LYS A 318 14.53 -1.89 -2.16
C LYS A 318 15.76 -1.06 -2.51
N HIS A 319 16.12 -0.10 -1.66
CA HIS A 319 17.35 0.68 -1.87
C HIS A 319 18.60 -0.15 -1.56
N ILE A 320 18.52 -1.00 -0.52
CA ILE A 320 19.59 -1.93 -0.15
C ILE A 320 19.81 -2.95 -1.28
N GLU A 321 18.73 -3.58 -1.74
CA GLU A 321 18.71 -4.49 -2.89
C GLU A 321 19.32 -3.85 -4.12
N PHE A 322 18.84 -2.65 -4.50
CA PHE A 322 19.35 -1.95 -5.67
C PHE A 322 20.87 -1.74 -5.61
N VAL A 323 21.40 -1.21 -4.51
CA VAL A 323 22.85 -0.99 -4.38
C VAL A 323 23.61 -2.31 -4.34
N TYR A 324 23.11 -3.32 -3.63
CA TYR A 324 23.75 -4.63 -3.55
C TYR A 324 23.88 -5.30 -4.92
N GLU A 325 22.82 -5.28 -5.74
CA GLU A 325 22.88 -5.82 -7.10
C GLU A 325 23.90 -5.08 -7.97
N HIS A 326 23.94 -3.76 -7.90
CA HIS A 326 24.89 -2.97 -8.68
C HIS A 326 26.33 -3.20 -8.19
N TYR A 327 26.51 -3.35 -6.87
CA TYR A 327 27.79 -3.73 -6.29
C TYR A 327 28.26 -5.08 -6.82
N CYS A 328 27.41 -6.11 -6.77
CA CYS A 328 27.75 -7.42 -7.30
C CYS A 328 28.14 -7.36 -8.79
N ARG A 329 27.40 -6.59 -9.61
CA ARG A 329 27.75 -6.41 -11.04
C ARG A 329 29.09 -5.71 -11.22
N ALA A 330 29.35 -4.61 -10.50
CA ALA A 330 30.60 -3.86 -10.60
C ALA A 330 31.82 -4.72 -10.20
N HIS A 331 31.65 -5.62 -9.23
CA HIS A 331 32.70 -6.50 -8.72
C HIS A 331 32.72 -7.90 -9.36
N ASN A 332 31.93 -8.13 -10.42
CA ASN A 332 31.77 -9.44 -11.09
C ASN A 332 31.44 -10.60 -10.12
N LEU A 333 30.65 -10.32 -9.09
CA LEU A 333 30.15 -11.28 -8.13
C LEU A 333 28.79 -11.83 -8.60
N ASN A 334 28.58 -13.13 -8.47
CA ASN A 334 27.27 -13.71 -8.68
C ASN A 334 26.43 -13.59 -7.38
N PRO A 335 25.31 -12.85 -7.38
CA PRO A 335 24.43 -12.77 -6.21
C PRO A 335 23.66 -14.09 -5.95
N ASP A 336 23.54 -14.97 -6.97
CA ASP A 336 22.71 -16.18 -6.95
C ASP A 336 23.41 -17.38 -6.30
N VAL A 337 23.68 -17.30 -4.99
CA VAL A 337 24.30 -18.40 -4.23
C VAL A 337 23.28 -19.12 -3.33
N LEU A 338 22.04 -18.65 -3.25
CA LEU A 338 21.12 -19.05 -2.19
C LEU A 338 19.91 -19.78 -2.73
N THR A 339 19.78 -21.05 -2.35
CA THR A 339 18.58 -21.85 -2.61
C THR A 339 17.35 -21.08 -2.12
N SER A 340 16.34 -20.98 -2.99
CA SER A 340 15.06 -20.37 -2.61
C SER A 340 14.44 -21.17 -1.48
N LEU A 341 13.85 -20.48 -0.50
CA LEU A 341 13.11 -21.15 0.56
C LEU A 341 11.83 -21.80 0.02
N ALA A 342 11.37 -21.37 -1.16
CA ALA A 342 10.22 -21.96 -1.84
C ALA A 342 10.44 -23.40 -2.29
N ALA A 343 11.70 -23.78 -2.50
CA ALA A 343 12.04 -25.15 -2.86
C ALA A 343 11.72 -26.14 -1.72
N ASP A 344 11.85 -25.70 -0.46
CA ASP A 344 11.64 -26.54 0.73
C ASP A 344 10.29 -26.29 1.42
N HIS A 345 9.55 -25.25 1.00
CA HIS A 345 8.26 -24.87 1.55
C HIS A 345 7.23 -24.62 0.42
N PRO A 346 6.42 -25.62 0.05
CA PRO A 346 5.48 -25.54 -1.09
C PRO A 346 4.37 -24.47 -0.94
N GLY A 347 4.29 -23.76 0.20
CA GLY A 347 3.42 -22.61 0.39
C GLY A 347 4.05 -21.25 0.04
N ILE A 348 5.34 -21.20 -0.26
CA ILE A 348 5.97 -20.01 -0.88
C ILE A 348 5.66 -20.18 -2.36
N GLY A 349 4.71 -19.37 -2.85
CA GLY A 349 4.25 -19.44 -4.23
C GLY A 349 5.42 -19.50 -5.21
N GLN A 350 5.24 -20.25 -6.29
CA GLN A 350 6.23 -20.34 -7.35
C GLN A 350 6.64 -18.92 -7.82
N LEU A 351 7.93 -18.75 -8.08
CA LEU A 351 8.46 -17.53 -8.69
C LEU A 351 7.85 -17.40 -10.10
N GLU A 352 6.74 -16.68 -10.22
CA GLU A 352 6.14 -16.34 -11.52
C GLU A 352 6.94 -15.20 -12.17
N THR A 353 7.37 -15.43 -13.40
CA THR A 353 7.84 -14.37 -14.29
C THR A 353 6.74 -13.34 -14.54
N LYS A 354 7.11 -12.13 -15.00
CA LYS A 354 6.13 -11.07 -15.32
C LYS A 354 5.07 -11.52 -16.32
N GLN A 355 5.44 -12.37 -17.26
CA GLN A 355 4.56 -12.92 -18.30
C GLN A 355 3.62 -13.99 -17.72
N GLU A 356 4.14 -14.92 -16.91
CA GLU A 356 3.30 -15.92 -16.21
C GLU A 356 2.30 -15.26 -15.27
N ARG A 357 2.71 -14.20 -14.57
CA ARG A 357 1.82 -13.40 -13.72
C ARG A 357 0.72 -12.70 -14.52
N GLN A 358 1.08 -12.09 -15.67
CA GLN A 358 0.10 -11.43 -16.54
C GLN A 358 -0.90 -12.46 -17.08
N GLU A 359 -0.42 -13.62 -17.51
CA GLU A 359 -1.24 -14.69 -18.06
C GLU A 359 -2.19 -15.30 -17.02
N ARG A 360 -1.70 -15.51 -15.78
CA ARG A 360 -2.55 -16.01 -14.69
C ARG A 360 -3.63 -15.01 -14.31
N ILE A 361 -3.30 -13.73 -14.13
CA ILE A 361 -4.29 -12.69 -13.80
C ILE A 361 -5.32 -12.56 -14.92
N LEU A 362 -4.87 -12.58 -16.17
CA LEU A 362 -5.76 -12.54 -17.33
C LEU A 362 -6.70 -13.73 -17.37
N THR A 363 -6.19 -14.93 -17.06
CA THR A 363 -6.99 -16.16 -17.00
C THR A 363 -8.00 -16.12 -15.86
N GLU A 364 -7.59 -15.76 -14.64
CA GLU A 364 -8.47 -15.64 -13.47
C GLU A 364 -9.60 -14.63 -13.73
N LYS A 365 -9.26 -13.46 -14.28
CA LYS A 365 -10.24 -12.41 -14.61
C LYS A 365 -11.11 -12.76 -15.80
N ALA A 366 -10.59 -13.49 -16.79
CA ALA A 366 -11.40 -14.01 -17.89
C ALA A 366 -12.40 -15.06 -17.40
N THR A 367 -12.02 -15.93 -16.46
CA THR A 367 -12.94 -16.91 -15.85
C THR A 367 -14.03 -16.23 -15.02
N GLU A 368 -13.68 -15.22 -14.23
CA GLU A 368 -14.63 -14.43 -13.44
C GLU A 368 -15.62 -13.68 -14.35
N LEU A 369 -15.12 -12.99 -15.38
CA LEU A 369 -15.94 -12.28 -16.35
C LEU A 369 -16.79 -13.24 -17.21
N ALA A 370 -16.29 -14.43 -17.54
CA ALA A 370 -17.05 -15.44 -18.25
C ALA A 370 -18.26 -15.94 -17.45
N LYS A 371 -18.11 -16.06 -16.13
CA LYS A 371 -19.22 -16.39 -15.23
C LYS A 371 -20.28 -15.28 -15.22
N ASN A 372 -19.86 -14.01 -15.16
CA ASN A 372 -20.79 -12.89 -15.20
C ASN A 372 -21.53 -12.80 -16.55
N LEU A 373 -20.82 -12.96 -17.68
CA LEU A 373 -21.43 -12.98 -19.01
C LEU A 373 -22.42 -14.13 -19.18
N TRP A 374 -22.14 -15.28 -18.58
CA TRP A 374 -23.04 -16.43 -18.57
C TRP A 374 -24.31 -16.15 -17.76
N GLU A 375 -24.19 -15.51 -16.59
CA GLU A 375 -25.33 -15.09 -15.77
C GLU A 375 -26.18 -14.04 -16.48
N GLU A 376 -25.56 -13.03 -17.11
CA GLU A 376 -26.23 -12.00 -17.92
C GLU A 376 -26.93 -12.58 -19.16
N ALA A 377 -26.38 -13.64 -19.75
CA ALA A 377 -26.98 -14.36 -20.87
C ALA A 377 -28.15 -15.28 -20.46
N GLY A 378 -28.55 -15.28 -19.18
CA GLY A 378 -29.65 -16.10 -18.68
C GLY A 378 -29.25 -17.55 -18.38
N GLN A 379 -27.99 -17.79 -18.04
CA GLN A 379 -27.44 -19.09 -17.65
C GLN A 379 -27.70 -20.21 -18.67
N PRO A 380 -27.24 -20.06 -19.94
CA PRO A 380 -27.39 -21.09 -20.94
C PRO A 380 -26.73 -22.42 -20.52
N SER A 381 -27.29 -23.55 -20.95
CA SER A 381 -26.93 -24.89 -20.47
C SER A 381 -25.47 -25.31 -20.70
N CYS A 382 -24.77 -24.62 -21.61
CA CYS A 382 -23.37 -24.85 -21.98
C CYS A 382 -22.35 -24.27 -20.98
N GLY A 383 -22.81 -23.65 -19.88
CA GLY A 383 -21.96 -23.20 -18.78
C GLY A 383 -21.14 -21.93 -19.06
N PRO A 384 -20.41 -21.41 -18.05
CA PRO A 384 -19.53 -20.25 -18.18
C PRO A 384 -18.37 -20.43 -19.14
N GLU A 385 -17.93 -21.67 -19.38
CA GLU A 385 -16.69 -21.96 -20.10
C GLU A 385 -16.73 -21.46 -21.55
N GLN A 386 -17.91 -21.43 -22.17
CA GLN A 386 -18.09 -20.90 -23.53
C GLN A 386 -17.79 -19.39 -23.65
N PHE A 387 -17.88 -18.65 -22.55
CA PHE A 387 -17.67 -17.21 -22.51
C PHE A 387 -16.22 -16.81 -22.22
N ILE A 388 -15.34 -17.76 -21.86
CA ILE A 388 -13.94 -17.49 -21.47
C ILE A 388 -13.17 -16.76 -22.58
N LYS A 389 -13.34 -17.19 -23.83
CA LYS A 389 -12.64 -16.56 -24.97
C LYS A 389 -13.11 -15.11 -25.20
N THR A 390 -14.42 -14.89 -25.12
CA THR A 390 -15.02 -13.55 -25.27
C THR A 390 -14.64 -12.64 -24.09
N ALA A 391 -14.63 -13.18 -22.86
CA ALA A 391 -14.20 -12.49 -21.67
C ALA A 391 -12.73 -12.06 -21.76
N ARG A 392 -11.85 -12.98 -22.18
CA ARG A 392 -10.43 -12.69 -22.39
C ARG A 392 -10.21 -11.60 -23.43
N GLN A 393 -10.88 -11.66 -24.58
CA GLN A 393 -10.76 -10.64 -25.62
C GLN A 393 -11.23 -9.27 -25.13
N LYS A 394 -12.38 -9.18 -24.45
CA LYS A 394 -12.86 -7.93 -23.86
C LYS A 394 -11.86 -7.34 -22.86
N LEU A 395 -11.19 -8.18 -22.07
CA LEU A 395 -10.15 -7.73 -21.14
C LEU A 395 -8.93 -7.18 -21.88
N LEU A 396 -8.47 -7.85 -22.95
CA LEU A 396 -7.34 -7.40 -23.78
C LEU A 396 -7.64 -6.07 -24.50
N ASP A 397 -8.84 -5.94 -25.07
CA ASP A 397 -9.26 -4.75 -25.81
C ASP A 397 -9.31 -3.50 -24.89
N VAL A 398 -9.79 -3.66 -23.66
CA VAL A 398 -9.86 -2.57 -22.67
C VAL A 398 -8.47 -2.20 -22.13
N MET A 399 -7.56 -3.17 -22.05
CA MET A 399 -6.17 -2.94 -21.59
C MET A 399 -5.25 -2.38 -22.69
N GLY A 400 -5.70 -2.37 -23.95
CA GLY A 400 -4.90 -1.94 -25.09
C GLY A 400 -3.70 -2.86 -25.35
N TRP A 401 -3.83 -4.16 -25.06
CA TRP A 401 -2.79 -5.18 -25.27
C TRP A 401 -3.14 -6.04 -26.48
N GLU A 402 -2.17 -6.33 -27.35
CA GLU A 402 -2.33 -7.30 -28.42
C GLU A 402 -2.19 -8.73 -27.86
N ASP A 403 -3.06 -9.63 -28.31
CA ASP A 403 -2.96 -11.07 -28.00
C ASP A 403 -1.74 -11.61 -28.77
N ASN A 404 -0.69 -12.04 -28.05
CA ASN A 404 0.51 -12.64 -28.65
C ASN A 404 0.34 -14.15 -28.81
#